data_AF-A0A2E3BPK1-F1
#
_entry.id   AF-A0A2E3BPK1-F1
#
_cell.length_a   1.000
_cell.length_b   1.000
_cell.length_c   1.000
_cell.angle_alpha   90.00
_cell.angle_beta   90.00
_cell.angle_gamma   90.00
#
_symmetry.space_group_name_H-M   'P 1'
#
loop_
_entity.id
_entity.type
_entity.pdbx_description
1 polymer ?
#
loop_
_entity_poly.entity_id
_entity_poly.type
_entity_poly.pdbx_seq_one_letter_code
_entity_poly.pdbx_strand_id
1 'polypeptide(L)' 'KYGGKYLVRGGEILADDTTWQPKRIVILEFPTREDMDKFSNSEEYKPVAALRHKAADTEGFVVLGYDG' A
#
# COMPACT_ATOMS: atom_id res chain seq x y z
N LYS A 1 0.03 -11.26 -10.40
CA LYS A 1 -0.14 -10.68 -11.75
C LYS A 1 0.82 -9.52 -12.03
N TYR A 2 1.25 -8.76 -11.02
CA TYR A 2 2.09 -7.56 -11.21
C TYR A 2 3.37 -7.56 -10.36
N GLY A 3 3.89 -8.73 -9.99
CA GLY A 3 5.10 -8.83 -9.14
C GLY A 3 4.95 -8.34 -7.69
N GLY A 4 3.80 -7.74 -7.32
CA GLY A 4 3.56 -7.22 -5.98
C GLY A 4 3.62 -8.29 -4.88
N LYS A 5 4.38 -8.03 -3.83
CA LYS A 5 4.54 -8.88 -2.65
C LYS A 5 4.09 -8.15 -1.39
N TYR A 6 3.33 -8.82 -0.53
CA TYR A 6 3.01 -8.27 0.79
C TYR A 6 4.24 -8.35 1.69
N LEU A 7 4.72 -7.19 2.15
CA LEU A 7 5.69 -7.11 3.24
C LEU A 7 4.99 -7.04 4.59
N VAL A 8 3.88 -6.29 4.66
CA VAL A 8 3.06 -6.15 5.86
C VAL A 8 1.59 -6.25 5.48
N ARG A 9 0.79 -6.96 6.29
CA ARG A 9 -0.67 -7.09 6.10
C ARG A 9 -1.41 -7.08 7.44
N GLY A 10 -1.35 -5.95 8.15
CA GLY A 10 -2.09 -5.72 9.39
C GLY A 10 -1.49 -6.41 10.62
N GLY A 11 -0.16 -6.43 10.72
CA GLY A 11 0.52 -6.85 11.96
C GLY A 11 0.35 -5.84 13.10
N GLU A 12 0.92 -6.15 14.26
CA GLU A 12 0.99 -5.23 15.39
C GLU A 12 1.70 -3.92 14.99
N ILE A 13 1.14 -2.79 15.44
CA ILE A 13 1.67 -1.47 15.14
C ILE A 13 2.25 -0.90 16.44
N LEU A 14 3.57 -0.75 16.46
CA LEU A 14 4.29 -0.08 17.53
C LEU A 14 4.66 1.31 17.02
N ALA A 15 4.02 2.34 17.56
CA ALA A 15 4.29 3.74 17.21
C ALA A 15 5.34 4.32 18.18
N ASP A 16 6.31 5.06 17.65
CA ASP A 16 7.39 5.70 18.43
C ASP A 16 7.23 7.23 18.49
N ASP A 17 7.39 7.93 17.38
CA ASP A 17 7.38 9.39 17.25
C ASP A 17 6.46 9.82 16.10
N THR A 18 5.20 9.38 16.18
CA THR A 18 4.17 9.78 15.23
C THR A 18 2.82 9.96 15.91
N THR A 19 2.07 10.96 15.44
CA THR A 19 0.67 11.15 15.80
C THR A 19 -0.26 10.33 14.90
N TRP A 20 0.27 9.70 13.85
CA TRP A 20 -0.50 8.82 12.98
C TRP A 20 -0.82 7.51 13.70
N GLN A 21 -2.10 7.25 13.94
CA GLN A 21 -2.58 6.05 14.65
C GLN A 21 -3.41 5.15 13.73
N PRO A 22 -2.82 4.57 12.67
CA PRO A 22 -3.55 3.68 11.79
C PRO A 22 -3.92 2.40 12.54
N LYS A 23 -5.16 1.93 12.36
CA LYS A 23 -5.59 0.62 12.91
C LYS A 23 -5.07 -0.57 12.09
N ARG A 24 -4.62 -0.31 10.86
CA ARG A 24 -4.18 -1.33 9.91
C ARG A 24 -3.20 -0.72 8.91
N ILE A 25 -2.05 -1.38 8.73
CA ILE A 25 -1.07 -1.03 7.70
C ILE A 25 -0.97 -2.18 6.69
N VAL A 26 -0.88 -1.83 5.40
CA VAL A 26 -0.58 -2.76 4.32
C VAL A 26 0.58 -2.17 3.51
N ILE A 27 1.66 -2.93 3.37
CA ILE A 27 2.82 -2.54 2.56
C ILE A 27 3.00 -3.59 1.47
N LEU A 28 3.05 -3.11 0.24
CA LEU A 28 3.30 -3.89 -0.97
C LEU A 28 4.63 -3.45 -1.56
N GLU A 29 5.52 -4.40 -1.77
CA GLU A 29 6.75 -4.21 -2.54
C GLU A 29 6.50 -4.60 -3.98
N PHE A 30 6.99 -3.79 -4.91
CA PHE A 30 6.98 -4.09 -6.34
C PHE A 30 8.42 -4.07 -6.86
N PRO A 31 8.76 -4.95 -7.83
CA PRO A 31 10.10 -4.97 -8.42
C PRO A 31 10.46 -3.65 -9.10
N THR A 32 9.48 -2.99 -9.73
CA THR A 32 9.66 -1.72 -10.43
C THR A 32 8.47 -0.78 -10.18
N ARG A 33 8.70 0.52 -10.38
CA ARG A 33 7.66 1.55 -10.42
C ARG A 33 6.56 1.21 -11.44
N GLU A 34 6.95 0.72 -12.61
CA GLU A 34 6.03 0.40 -13.71
C GLU A 34 5.08 -0.75 -13.36
N ASP A 35 5.57 -1.75 -12.62
CA ASP A 35 4.74 -2.86 -12.16
C ASP A 35 3.72 -2.40 -11.11
N MET A 36 4.11 -1.49 -10.23
CA MET A 36 3.20 -0.83 -9.28
C MET A 36 2.14 0.00 -10.02
N ASP A 37 2.53 0.78 -11.03
CA ASP A 37 1.59 1.58 -11.81
C ASP A 37 0.61 0.68 -12.58
N LYS A 38 1.07 -0.44 -13.16
CA LYS A 38 0.19 -1.45 -13.80
C LYS A 38 -0.79 -2.07 -12.80
N PHE A 39 -0.33 -2.36 -11.58
CA PHE A 39 -1.20 -2.87 -10.52
C PHE A 39 -2.26 -1.85 -10.12
N SER A 40 -1.84 -0.62 -9.81
CA SER A 40 -2.72 0.46 -9.36
C SER A 40 -3.79 0.80 -10.40
N ASN A 41 -3.41 0.80 -11.69
CA ASN A 41 -4.32 1.06 -12.80
C ASN A 41 -5.11 -0.14 -13.29
N SER A 42 -4.89 -1.33 -12.73
CA SER A 42 -5.58 -2.55 -13.16
C SER A 42 -7.09 -2.47 -12.90
N GLU A 43 -7.88 -3.00 -13.83
CA GLU A 43 -9.34 -3.09 -13.67
C GLU A 43 -9.76 -3.96 -12.49
N GLU A 44 -8.89 -4.89 -12.08
CA GLU A 44 -9.08 -5.75 -10.92
C GLU A 44 -8.89 -4.98 -9.60
N TYR A 45 -7.94 -4.04 -9.54
CA TYR A 45 -7.63 -3.31 -8.30
C TYR A 45 -8.44 -2.03 -8.11
N LYS A 46 -8.81 -1.33 -9.19
CA LYS A 46 -9.67 -0.13 -9.13
C LYS A 46 -10.93 -0.28 -8.25
N PRO A 47 -11.75 -1.34 -8.39
CA PRO A 47 -12.93 -1.52 -7.53
C PRO A 47 -12.56 -1.77 -6.07
N VAL A 48 -11.45 -2.45 -5.80
CA VAL A 48 -10.95 -2.70 -4.44
C VAL A 48 -10.50 -1.39 -3.78
N ALA A 49 -9.77 -0.55 -4.52
CA ALA A 49 -9.37 0.78 -4.05
C ALA A 49 -10.59 1.65 -3.75
N ALA A 50 -11.58 1.68 -4.64
CA ALA A 50 -12.82 2.43 -4.44
C ALA A 50 -13.61 1.96 -3.22
N LEU A 51 -13.70 0.65 -3.00
CA LEU A 51 -14.35 0.08 -1.81
C LEU A 51 -13.61 0.50 -0.53
N ARG A 52 -12.27 0.43 -0.55
CA ARG A 52 -11.43 0.83 0.59
C ARG A 52 -11.66 2.29 0.99
N HIS A 53 -11.69 3.21 0.02
CA HIS A 53 -11.96 4.63 0.27
C HIS A 53 -13.40 4.90 0.76
N LYS A 54 -14.37 4.05 0.41
CA LYS A 54 -15.74 4.16 0.94
C LYS A 54 -15.87 3.59 2.35
N ALA A 55 -15.07 2.59 2.69
CA ALA A 55 -15.19 1.85 3.95
C ALA A 55 -14.39 2.47 5.10
N ALA A 56 -13.37 3.27 4.81
CA ALA A 56 -12.52 3.88 5.81
C ALA A 56 -11.82 5.15 5.29
N ASP A 57 -11.50 6.06 6.21
CA ASP A 57 -10.50 7.09 5.97
C ASP A 57 -9.15 6.41 5.82
N THR A 58 -8.58 6.49 4.62
CA THR A 58 -7.32 5.82 4.30
C THR A 58 -6.32 6.79 3.71
N GLU A 59 -5.11 6.75 4.23
CA GLU A 59 -3.95 7.38 3.64
C GLU A 59 -3.14 6.35 2.85
N GLY A 60 -2.36 6.81 1.88
CA GLY A 60 -1.51 5.96 1.07
C GLY A 60 -0.39 6.78 0.45
N PHE A 61 0.81 6.20 0.41
CA PHE A 61 1.99 6.82 -0.16
C PHE A 61 2.81 5.76 -0.89
N VAL A 62 3.67 6.23 -1.78
CA VAL A 62 4.65 5.41 -2.50
C VAL A 62 6.04 5.91 -2.10
N VAL A 63 6.90 4.98 -1.72
CA VAL A 63 8.32 5.25 -1.45
C VAL A 63 9.11 4.60 -2.56
N LEU A 64 9.98 5.37 -3.22
CA LEU A 64 10.93 4.82 -4.19
C LEU A 64 12.08 4.15 -3.44
N GLY A 65 12.56 3.03 -3.98
CA GLY A 65 13.78 2.40 -3.49
C GLY A 65 14.97 3.35 -3.57
N TYR A 66 15.87 3.24 -2.61
CA TYR A 66 17.11 4.00 -2.59
C TYR A 66 18.24 3.13 -3.14
N ASP A 67 18.92 3.61 -4.19
CA ASP A 67 19.99 2.84 -4.87
C ASP A 67 21.39 3.08 -4.32
N GLY A 68 21.55 3.93 -3.29
CA GLY A 68 22.85 4.28 -2.71
C GLY A 68 23.31 5.69 -3.03
#